data_AF-A0A6V7M1B2-F1
#
_entry.id   AF-A0A6V7M1B2-F1
#
_cell.length_a   1.000
_cell.length_b   1.000
_cell.length_c   1.000
_cell.angle_alpha   90.00
_cell.angle_beta   90.00
_cell.angle_gamma   90.00
#
_symmetry.space_group_name_H-M   'P 1'
#
loop_
_entity.id
_entity.type
_entity.pdbx_description
1 polymer ?
#
loop_
_entity_poly.entity_id
_entity_poly.type
_entity_poly.pdbx_seq_one_letter_code
_entity_poly.pdbx_strand_id
1 'polypeptide(L)' 'YYCLVYGGLSGELSTKIDCLINCGIRFVFGVRIDEHITPYRERLGWLRGEERKKYFLGCLVYKVLSTSVSDYLA' A
#
# COMPACT_ATOMS: atom_id res chain seq x y z
N TYR A 1 6.77 9.63 -1.23
CA TYR A 1 5.64 8.95 -0.57
C TYR A 1 4.52 8.77 -1.61
N TYR A 2 4.58 7.72 -2.43
CA TYR A 2 3.76 7.61 -3.66
C TYR A 2 2.31 7.14 -3.40
N CYS A 3 2.04 6.58 -2.21
CA CYS A 3 0.73 6.09 -1.80
C CYS A 3 -0.33 7.17 -1.52
N LEU A 4 0.08 8.43 -1.37
CA LEU A 4 -0.80 9.55 -1.01
C LEU A 4 -1.62 10.07 -2.21
N VAL A 5 -1.09 9.92 -3.41
CA VAL A 5 -1.78 10.29 -4.67
C VAL A 5 -2.92 9.31 -4.98
N TYR A 6 -3.00 8.19 -4.25
CA TYR A 6 -3.85 7.07 -4.62
C TYR A 6 -5.22 7.01 -3.94
N GLY A 7 -5.59 8.04 -3.16
CA GLY A 7 -6.89 8.13 -2.48
C GLY A 7 -8.10 8.14 -3.43
N GLY A 8 -7.89 8.45 -4.72
CA GLY A 8 -8.92 8.48 -5.76
C GLY A 8 -8.62 7.63 -6.99
N LEU A 9 -7.83 6.57 -6.86
CA LEU A 9 -7.52 5.70 -8.01
C LEU A 9 -8.76 5.01 -8.56
N SER A 10 -8.80 4.87 -9.88
CA SER A 10 -9.73 3.95 -10.53
C SER A 10 -9.50 2.52 -10.01
N GLY A 11 -10.56 1.71 -10.03
CA GLY A 11 -10.47 0.31 -9.63
C GLY A 11 -9.36 -0.45 -10.38
N GLU A 12 -9.14 -0.12 -11.67
CA GLU A 12 -8.07 -0.69 -12.48
C GLU A 12 -6.67 -0.43 -11.88
N LEU A 13 -6.39 0.81 -11.48
CA LEU A 13 -5.08 1.13 -10.92
C LEU A 13 -4.92 0.55 -9.51
N SER A 14 -6.00 0.41 -8.74
CA SER A 14 -5.98 -0.32 -7.46
C SER A 14 -5.59 -1.78 -7.66
N THR A 15 -6.20 -2.46 -8.64
CA THR A 15 -5.84 -3.84 -9.01
C THR A 15 -4.38 -3.96 -9.44
N LYS A 16 -3.85 -2.99 -10.21
CA LYS A 16 -2.43 -2.97 -10.59
C LYS A 16 -1.51 -2.87 -9.37
N ILE A 17 -1.87 -2.06 -8.37
CA ILE A 17 -1.12 -1.96 -7.11
C ILE A 17 -1.15 -3.30 -6.35
N ASP A 18 -2.32 -3.93 -6.24
CA ASP A 18 -2.43 -5.24 -5.58
C ASP A 18 -1.60 -6.31 -6.30
N CYS A 19 -1.58 -6.30 -7.64
CA CYS A 19 -0.69 -7.17 -8.43
C CYS A 19 0.79 -6.90 -8.15
N LEU A 20 1.21 -5.63 -8.04
CA LEU A 20 2.60 -5.28 -7.70
C LEU A 20 2.98 -5.74 -6.29
N ILE A 21 2.10 -5.56 -5.31
CA ILE A 21 2.31 -6.06 -3.94
C ILE A 21 2.46 -7.58 -3.96
N ASN A 22 1.57 -8.28 -4.65
CA ASN A 22 1.60 -9.71 -4.81
C ASN A 22 2.90 -10.20 -5.48
N CYS A 23 3.34 -9.54 -6.56
CA CYS A 23 4.63 -9.82 -7.20
C CYS A 23 5.81 -9.62 -6.24
N GLY A 24 5.78 -8.57 -5.42
CA GLY A 24 6.79 -8.35 -4.38
C GLY A 24 6.84 -9.48 -3.35
N ILE A 25 5.68 -9.95 -2.88
CA ILE A 25 5.59 -11.10 -1.97
C ILE A 25 6.15 -12.36 -2.64
N ARG A 26 5.78 -12.61 -3.90
CA ARG A 26 6.30 -13.75 -4.68
C ARG A 26 7.82 -13.69 -4.80
N PHE A 27 8.37 -12.52 -5.07
CA PHE A 27 9.82 -12.32 -5.16
C PHE A 27 10.54 -12.60 -3.83
N VAL A 28 10.01 -12.10 -2.72
CA VAL A 28 10.63 -12.27 -1.38
C VAL A 28 10.67 -13.73 -0.94
N PHE A 29 9.60 -14.50 -1.17
CA PHE A 29 9.52 -15.89 -0.71
C PHE A 29 9.81 -16.92 -1.81
N GLY A 30 10.07 -16.51 -3.05
CA GLY A 30 10.26 -17.43 -4.18
C GLY A 30 8.99 -18.25 -4.51
N VAL A 31 7.81 -17.67 -4.33
CA VAL A 31 6.50 -18.35 -4.45
C VAL A 31 6.16 -18.63 -5.91
N ARG A 32 5.72 -19.86 -6.22
CA ARG A 32 5.29 -20.24 -7.58
C ARG A 32 4.01 -19.53 -7.99
N ILE A 33 3.82 -19.25 -9.28
CA ILE A 33 2.71 -18.42 -9.80
C ILE A 33 1.31 -18.94 -9.45
N ASP A 34 1.16 -20.24 -9.31
CA ASP A 34 -0.07 -20.98 -8.99
C ASP A 34 -0.37 -21.03 -7.50
N GLU A 35 0.63 -20.77 -6.66
CA GLU A 35 0.48 -20.84 -5.23
C GLU A 35 -0.20 -19.59 -4.65
N HIS A 36 -1.02 -19.81 -3.63
CA HIS A 36 -1.83 -18.77 -3.00
C HIS A 36 -0.97 -17.81 -2.15
N ILE A 37 -1.09 -16.51 -2.42
CA ILE A 37 -0.25 -15.45 -1.83
C ILE A 37 -0.64 -15.08 -0.38
N THR A 38 -1.91 -15.26 0.01
CA THR A 38 -2.41 -14.81 1.33
C THR A 38 -1.59 -15.29 2.54
N PRO A 39 -1.18 -16.57 2.68
CA PRO A 39 -0.36 -17.01 3.81
C PRO A 39 0.99 -16.28 3.90
N TYR A 40 1.58 -15.94 2.76
CA TYR A 40 2.84 -15.18 2.69
C TYR A 40 2.66 -13.72 3.07
N ARG A 41 1.54 -13.12 2.67
CA ARG A 41 1.17 -11.76 3.08
C ARG A 41 0.98 -11.67 4.60
N GLU A 42 0.28 -12.64 5.18
CA GLU A 42 0.06 -12.72 6.64
C GLU A 42 1.37 -12.93 7.39
N ARG A 43 2.26 -13.78 6.87
CA ARG A 43 3.60 -13.99 7.44
C ARG A 43 4.46 -12.72 7.44
N LEU A 44 4.29 -11.83 6.46
CA LEU A 44 4.94 -10.51 6.44
C LEU A 44 4.25 -9.48 7.34
N GLY A 45 3.04 -9.76 7.83
CA GLY A 45 2.21 -8.77 8.52
C GLY A 45 1.80 -7.61 7.62
N TRP A 46 1.74 -7.82 6.30
CA TRP A 46 1.43 -6.74 5.36
C TRP A 46 -0.07 -6.54 5.18
N LEU A 47 -0.49 -5.27 5.25
CA LEU A 47 -1.84 -4.84 4.92
C LEU A 47 -2.16 -5.06 3.44
N ARG A 48 -3.44 -5.25 3.12
CA ARG A 48 -3.92 -5.25 1.71
C ARG A 48 -3.74 -3.87 1.09
N GLY A 49 -3.77 -3.76 -0.24
CA GLY A 49 -3.55 -2.48 -0.93
C GLY A 49 -4.46 -1.37 -0.43
N GLU A 50 -5.76 -1.63 -0.28
CA GLU A 50 -6.72 -0.66 0.27
C GLU A 50 -6.41 -0.23 1.71
N GLU A 51 -6.14 -1.19 2.59
CA GLU A 51 -5.85 -0.92 4.01
C GLU A 51 -4.53 -0.14 4.15
N ARG A 52 -3.53 -0.50 3.34
CA ARG A 52 -2.24 0.17 3.29
C ARG A 52 -2.39 1.62 2.82
N LYS A 53 -3.25 1.88 1.83
CA LYS A 53 -3.59 3.24 1.39
C LYS A 53 -4.23 4.04 2.52
N LYS A 54 -5.24 3.49 3.19
CA LYS A 54 -5.91 4.15 4.33
C LYS A 54 -4.95 4.44 5.48
N TYR A 55 -4.08 3.49 5.82
CA TYR A 55 -3.07 3.66 6.86
C TYR A 55 -2.16 4.85 6.56
N PHE A 56 -1.57 4.91 5.35
CA PHE A 56 -0.69 6.01 4.98
C PHE A 56 -1.41 7.34 4.86
N LEU A 57 -2.66 7.35 4.37
CA LEU A 57 -3.50 8.55 4.36
C LEU A 57 -3.75 9.05 5.79
N GLY A 58 -4.08 8.16 6.72
CA GLY A 58 -4.24 8.49 8.13
C GLY A 58 -2.97 9.04 8.75
N CYS A 59 -1.80 8.43 8.48
CA CYS A 59 -0.51 8.96 8.92
C CYS A 59 -0.23 10.35 8.35
N LEU A 60 -0.59 10.62 7.09
CA LEU A 60 -0.44 11.94 6.49
C LEU A 60 -1.35 12.95 7.18
N VAL A 61 -2.65 12.67 7.30
CA VAL A 61 -3.61 13.55 7.96
C VAL A 61 -3.16 13.87 9.38
N TYR A 62 -2.73 12.85 10.13
CA TYR A 62 -2.15 13.04 11.46
C TYR A 62 -0.94 13.95 11.43
N LYS A 63 0.01 13.74 10.50
CA LYS A 63 1.17 14.63 10.32
C LYS A 63 0.73 16.06 10.02
N VAL A 64 -0.11 16.31 8.99
CA VAL A 64 -0.64 17.64 8.65
C VAL A 64 -1.20 18.35 9.89
N LEU A 65 -2.06 17.66 10.64
CA LEU A 65 -2.74 18.21 11.80
C LEU A 65 -1.80 18.42 13.00
N SER A 66 -0.76 17.60 13.13
CA SER A 66 0.18 17.66 14.26
C SER A 66 1.36 18.60 14.02
N THR A 67 1.82 18.78 12.79
CA THR A 67 2.98 19.63 12.49
C THR A 67 2.65 21.05 12.03
N SER A 68 1.38 21.40 11.75
CA SER A 68 0.91 22.74 11.30
C SER A 68 1.60 23.34 10.06
N VAL A 69 2.70 22.75 9.60
CA VAL A 69 3.48 23.12 8.43
C VAL A 69 3.71 21.84 7.66
N SER A 70 3.23 21.86 6.44
CA SER A 70 3.47 20.83 5.46
C SER A 70 4.42 21.44 4.43
N ASP A 71 5.68 20.99 4.41
CA ASP A 71 6.68 21.39 3.40
C ASP A 71 6.25 21.03 1.96
N TYR A 72 5.21 20.20 1.79
CA TYR A 72 4.63 19.84 0.48
C TYR A 72 3.43 20.71 0.09
N LEU A 73 3.06 21.68 0.93
CA LEU A 73 2.05 22.71 0.64
C LEU A 73 2.67 24.13 0.62
N ALA A 74 4.00 24.23 0.73
CA ALA A 74 4.77 25.46 0.60
C ALA A 74 5.24 25.68 -0.85
#